data_AF-A0A3A9G1V3-F1
#
_entry.id   AF-A0A3A9G1V3-F1
#
_cell.length_a   1.000
_cell.length_b   1.000
_cell.length_c   1.000
_cell.angle_alpha   90.00
_cell.angle_beta   90.00
_cell.angle_gamma   90.00
#
_symmetry.space_group_name_H-M   'P 1'
#
loop_
_entity.id
_entity.type
_entity.pdbx_description
1 polymer ?
#
loop_
_entity_poly.entity_id
_entity_poly.type
_entity_poly.pdbx_seq_one_letter_code
_entity_poly.pdbx_strand_id
1 'polypeptide(L)'
;MTLNQLEQYRDLSKEVQMLEQRIADLENSPKAFVSDSVIASAQCIPYQPHTVTIQGYGNQQQDKINALRVKYIQRRQQLYKQMVEIESFVDGLKDSRLRQIIEYRYVKGMPWNAVAKNVYGYPSGDAARKAVTRFFEKF
;
A
#
# COMPACT_ATOMS: atom_id res chain seq x y z
N MET A 1 -4.17 -21.63 -1.41
CA MET A 1 -4.03 -20.62 -2.47
C MET A 1 -4.98 -20.93 -3.61
N THR A 2 -5.77 -19.97 -4.07
CA THR A 2 -6.70 -20.14 -5.20
C THR A 2 -6.31 -19.27 -6.39
N LEU A 3 -6.85 -19.56 -7.57
CA LEU A 3 -6.60 -18.77 -8.78
C LEU A 3 -7.08 -17.32 -8.61
N ASN A 4 -8.23 -17.12 -7.97
CA ASN A 4 -8.77 -15.79 -7.66
C ASN A 4 -7.80 -14.97 -6.78
N GLN A 5 -7.14 -15.62 -5.80
CA GLN A 5 -6.15 -14.93 -4.95
C GLN A 5 -4.91 -14.48 -5.75
N LEU A 6 -4.46 -15.27 -6.73
CA LEU A 6 -3.36 -14.88 -7.62
C LEU A 6 -3.75 -13.72 -8.55
N GLU A 7 -4.98 -13.72 -9.07
CA GLU A 7 -5.48 -12.62 -9.90
C GLU A 7 -5.53 -11.30 -9.13
N GLN A 8 -5.92 -11.36 -7.86
CA GLN A 8 -5.96 -10.20 -6.98
C GLN A 8 -4.59 -9.60 -6.69
N TYR A 9 -3.48 -10.35 -6.84
CA TYR A 9 -2.13 -9.88 -6.54
C TYR A 9 -1.81 -8.50 -7.15
N ARG A 10 -2.17 -8.32 -8.43
CA ARG A 10 -1.89 -7.07 -9.14
C ARG A 10 -2.70 -5.89 -8.60
N ASP A 11 -3.95 -6.14 -8.21
CA ASP A 11 -4.80 -5.11 -7.63
C ASP A 11 -4.38 -4.78 -6.20
N LEU A 12 -3.94 -5.79 -5.42
CA LEU A 12 -3.31 -5.59 -4.11
C LEU A 12 -2.06 -4.71 -4.21
N SER A 13 -1.18 -4.98 -5.18
CA SER A 13 0.02 -4.19 -5.42
C SER A 13 -0.31 -2.72 -5.76
N LYS A 14 -1.32 -2.49 -6.60
CA LYS A 14 -1.81 -1.13 -6.88
C LYS A 14 -2.42 -0.46 -5.65
N GLU A 15 -3.22 -1.18 -4.86
CA GLU A 15 -3.82 -0.66 -3.63
C GLU A 15 -2.73 -0.23 -2.63
N VAL A 16 -1.67 -1.02 -2.50
CA VAL A 16 -0.49 -0.67 -1.70
C VAL A 16 0.14 0.63 -2.21
N GLN A 17 0.40 0.76 -3.51
CA GLN A 17 0.97 1.96 -4.10
C GLN A 17 0.09 3.21 -3.85
N MET A 18 -1.23 3.07 -3.98
CA MET A 18 -2.17 4.15 -3.66
C MET A 18 -2.15 4.55 -2.18
N LEU A 19 -2.02 3.57 -1.28
CA LEU A 19 -1.91 3.85 0.16
C LEU A 19 -0.60 4.54 0.50
N GLU A 20 0.50 4.16 -0.14
CA GLU A 20 1.81 4.82 0.03
C GLU A 20 1.77 6.27 -0.41
N GLN A 21 1.16 6.56 -1.56
CA GLN A 21 0.96 7.93 -2.02
C GLN A 21 0.12 8.73 -1.01
N ARG A 22 -1.00 8.18 -0.54
CA ARG A 22 -1.83 8.85 0.47
C ARG A 22 -1.09 9.10 1.79
N ILE A 23 -0.23 8.18 2.21
CA ILE A 23 0.60 8.38 3.41
C ILE A 23 1.61 9.50 3.18
N ALA A 24 2.27 9.53 2.02
CA ALA A 24 3.21 10.58 1.66
C ALA A 24 2.52 11.95 1.58
N ASP A 25 1.32 12.03 1.00
CA ASP A 25 0.53 13.26 0.94
C ASP A 25 0.18 13.79 2.33
N LEU A 26 -0.19 12.90 3.26
CA LEU A 26 -0.45 13.26 4.66
C LEU A 26 0.81 13.72 5.40
N GLU A 27 1.97 13.14 5.10
CA GLU A 27 3.25 13.52 5.70
C GLU A 27 3.80 14.84 5.18
N ASN A 28 3.56 15.13 3.89
CA ASN A 28 3.96 16.37 3.24
C ASN A 28 2.97 17.53 3.45
N SER A 29 1.80 17.25 4.02
CA SER A 29 0.79 18.26 4.30
C SER A 29 1.32 19.28 5.31
N PRO A 30 1.27 20.60 5.02
CA PRO A 30 1.76 21.62 5.93
C PRO A 30 0.96 21.58 7.23
N LYS A 31 1.67 21.49 8.35
CA LYS A 31 1.06 21.58 9.67
C LYS A 31 0.47 22.97 9.83
N ALA A 32 -0.82 23.05 10.16
CA ALA A 32 -1.51 24.31 10.35
C ALA A 32 -0.88 25.08 11.51
N PHE A 33 -0.14 26.15 11.19
CA PHE A 33 0.38 27.10 12.16
C PHE A 33 -0.75 28.06 12.53
N VAL A 34 -1.21 27.99 13.77
CA VAL A 34 -2.32 28.78 14.30
C VAL A 34 -1.75 29.81 15.27
N SER A 35 -2.28 31.03 15.19
CA SER A 35 -2.00 32.11 16.13
C SER A 35 -3.31 32.49 16.80
N ASP A 36 -3.29 32.60 18.13
CA ASP A 36 -4.39 33.11 18.93
C ASP A 36 -3.87 34.23 19.85
N SER A 37 -4.76 35.06 20.38
CA SER A 37 -4.40 36.16 21.29
C SER A 37 -5.22 36.07 22.57
N VAL A 38 -4.52 36.02 23.70
CA VAL A 38 -5.13 36.00 25.03
C VAL A 38 -4.77 37.27 25.80
N ILE A 39 -5.65 37.66 26.71
CA ILE A 39 -5.36 38.74 27.66
C ILE A 39 -4.66 38.12 28.87
N ALA A 40 -3.45 38.60 29.17
CA ALA A 40 -2.68 38.20 30.33
C ALA A 40 -2.40 39.41 31.23
N SER A 41 -2.18 39.17 32.51
CA SER A 41 -1.79 40.21 33.47
C SER A 41 -0.26 40.36 33.54
N ALA A 42 0.19 41.60 33.72
CA ALA A 42 1.58 41.88 34.05
C ALA A 42 2.01 41.14 35.33
N GLN A 43 3.28 40.74 35.43
CA GLN A 43 3.78 39.93 36.55
C GLN A 43 3.83 40.67 37.91
N CYS A 44 3.80 42.00 37.88
CA CYS A 44 3.94 42.86 39.05
C CYS A 44 2.72 43.78 39.24
N ILE A 45 2.47 44.15 40.49
CA ILE A 45 1.40 45.09 40.89
C ILE A 45 1.60 46.41 40.11
N PRO A 46 0.58 46.93 39.40
CA PRO A 46 -0.86 46.67 39.57
C PRO A 46 -1.50 45.66 38.59
N TYR A 47 -0.74 44.70 38.07
CA TYR A 47 -1.23 43.59 37.21
C TYR A 47 -2.00 44.06 35.96
N GLN A 48 -1.51 45.11 35.29
CA GLN A 48 -2.17 45.68 34.11
C GLN A 48 -2.37 44.63 33.01
N PRO A 49 -3.54 44.61 32.34
CA PRO A 49 -3.79 43.66 31.27
C PRO A 49 -2.98 44.04 30.02
N HIS A 50 -2.38 43.05 29.39
CA HIS A 50 -1.74 43.16 28.09
C HIS A 50 -2.10 41.97 27.20
N THR A 51 -2.08 42.18 25.89
CA THR A 51 -2.33 41.11 24.91
C THR A 51 -1.07 40.28 24.71
N VAL A 52 -1.18 38.96 24.82
CA VAL A 52 -0.13 38.00 24.51
C VAL A 52 -0.57 37.16 23.32
N THR A 53 0.25 37.13 22.28
CA THR A 53 0.03 36.27 21.12
C THR A 53 0.63 34.90 21.38
N ILE A 54 -0.20 33.86 21.28
CA ILE A 54 0.21 32.46 21.37
C ILE A 54 0.25 31.90 19.95
N GLN A 55 1.36 31.28 19.57
CA GLN A 55 1.53 30.68 18.26
C GLN A 55 1.96 29.22 18.41
N GLY A 56 1.42 28.34 17.57
CA GLY A 56 1.75 26.92 17.60
C GLY A 56 1.05 26.13 16.50
N TYR A 57 1.27 24.82 16.48
CA TYR A 57 0.55 23.94 15.56
C TYR A 57 -0.81 23.55 16.14
N GLY A 58 -1.88 23.66 15.34
CA GLY A 58 -3.22 23.28 15.77
C GLY A 58 -3.36 21.77 16.01
N ASN A 59 -3.62 21.35 17.25
CA ASN A 59 -3.64 19.93 17.63
C ASN A 59 -4.77 19.13 16.96
N GLN A 60 -5.99 19.69 16.86
CA GLN A 60 -7.16 18.94 16.40
C GLN A 60 -7.06 18.41 14.96
N GLN A 61 -6.48 19.20 14.04
CA GLN A 61 -6.29 18.78 12.66
C GLN A 61 -5.15 17.77 12.54
N GLN A 62 -4.09 17.96 13.33
CA GLN A 62 -2.95 17.05 13.37
C GLN A 62 -3.33 15.67 13.92
N ASP A 63 -4.17 15.60 14.95
CA ASP A 63 -4.66 14.34 15.53
C ASP A 63 -5.46 13.52 14.51
N LYS A 64 -6.30 14.19 13.71
CA LYS A 64 -7.07 13.56 12.62
C LYS A 64 -6.15 13.01 11.53
N ILE A 65 -5.15 13.78 11.12
CA ILE A 65 -4.13 13.36 10.14
C ILE A 65 -3.36 12.13 10.66
N ASN A 66 -2.94 12.17 11.93
CA ASN A 66 -2.25 11.06 12.57
C ASN A 66 -3.11 9.80 12.64
N ALA A 67 -4.39 9.93 13.00
CA ALA A 67 -5.33 8.80 13.03
C ALA A 67 -5.51 8.17 11.63
N LEU A 68 -5.66 8.99 10.59
CA LEU A 68 -5.75 8.52 9.19
C LEU A 68 -4.45 7.82 8.75
N ARG A 69 -3.30 8.39 9.09
CA ARG A 69 -1.99 7.80 8.80
C ARG A 69 -1.85 6.41 9.43
N VAL A 70 -2.19 6.26 10.72
CA VAL A 70 -2.16 4.97 11.41
C VAL A 70 -3.07 3.96 10.70
N LYS A 71 -4.30 4.37 10.33
CA LYS A 71 -5.25 3.51 9.61
C LYS A 71 -4.69 3.04 8.26
N TYR A 72 -4.09 3.93 7.47
CA TYR A 72 -3.50 3.58 6.18
C TYR A 72 -2.28 2.67 6.33
N ILE A 73 -1.42 2.91 7.32
CA ILE A 73 -0.28 2.04 7.62
C ILE A 73 -0.75 0.63 7.99
N GLN A 74 -1.74 0.51 8.87
CA GLN A 74 -2.30 -0.78 9.27
C GLN A 74 -2.89 -1.53 8.06
N ARG A 75 -3.66 -0.84 7.21
CA ARG A 75 -4.20 -1.43 5.99
C ARG A 75 -3.09 -1.89 5.04
N ARG A 76 -2.07 -1.06 4.81
CA ARG A 76 -0.91 -1.40 3.99
C ARG A 76 -0.20 -2.65 4.50
N GLN A 77 0.00 -2.76 5.81
CA GLN A 77 0.60 -3.95 6.43
C GLN A 77 -0.24 -5.22 6.21
N GLN A 78 -1.56 -5.12 6.24
CA GLN A 78 -2.45 -6.26 5.95
C GLN A 78 -2.30 -6.72 4.49
N LEU A 79 -2.26 -5.77 3.54
CA LEU A 79 -2.09 -6.08 2.12
C LEU A 79 -0.72 -6.70 1.85
N TYR A 80 0.35 -6.17 2.46
CA TYR A 80 1.68 -6.76 2.34
C TYR A 80 1.72 -8.20 2.84
N LYS A 81 1.05 -8.52 3.95
CA LYS A 81 0.96 -9.91 4.44
C LYS A 81 0.32 -10.84 3.41
N GLN A 82 -0.75 -10.40 2.75
CA GLN A 82 -1.40 -11.18 1.67
C GLN A 82 -0.48 -11.34 0.46
N MET A 83 0.24 -10.28 0.06
CA MET A 83 1.21 -10.36 -1.02
C MET A 83 2.35 -11.33 -0.69
N VAL A 84 2.90 -11.27 0.51
CA VAL A 84 3.96 -12.18 0.97
C VAL A 84 3.49 -13.63 1.01
N GLU A 85 2.24 -13.88 1.41
CA GLU A 85 1.65 -15.22 1.35
C GLU A 85 1.58 -15.75 -0.10
N ILE A 86 1.21 -14.89 -1.05
CA ILE A 86 1.18 -15.22 -2.48
C ILE A 86 2.60 -15.49 -3.00
N GLU A 87 3.56 -14.62 -2.73
CA GLU A 87 4.96 -14.80 -3.16
C GLU A 87 5.58 -16.06 -2.57
N SER A 88 5.39 -16.30 -1.26
CA SER A 88 5.87 -17.51 -0.57
C SER A 88 5.28 -18.79 -1.18
N PHE A 89 4.00 -18.76 -1.58
CA PHE A 89 3.38 -19.87 -2.29
C PHE A 89 4.02 -20.11 -3.66
N VAL A 90 4.26 -19.04 -4.43
CA VAL A 90 4.90 -19.13 -5.75
C VAL A 90 6.32 -19.69 -5.63
N ASP A 91 7.10 -19.22 -4.66
CA ASP A 91 8.45 -19.70 -4.39
C ASP A 91 8.47 -21.18 -3.97
N GLY A 92 7.47 -21.62 -3.22
CA GLY A 92 7.30 -23.01 -2.79
C GLY A 92 6.94 -24.01 -3.90
N LEU A 93 6.60 -23.55 -5.11
CA LEU A 93 6.26 -24.44 -6.22
C LEU A 93 7.48 -25.24 -6.69
N LYS A 94 7.35 -26.57 -6.77
CA LYS A 94 8.45 -27.46 -7.22
C LYS A 94 8.80 -27.31 -8.70
N ASP A 95 7.79 -27.07 -9.55
CA ASP A 95 8.00 -26.91 -11.00
C ASP A 95 8.46 -25.49 -11.32
N SER A 96 9.71 -25.37 -11.79
CA SER A 96 10.32 -24.09 -12.14
C SER A 96 9.60 -23.40 -13.31
N ARG A 97 9.06 -24.15 -14.27
CA ARG A 97 8.32 -23.58 -15.41
C ARG A 97 7.00 -23.00 -14.95
N LEU A 98 6.28 -23.72 -14.10
CA LEU A 98 5.03 -23.23 -13.53
C LEU A 98 5.24 -21.95 -12.72
N ARG A 99 6.30 -21.91 -11.89
CA ARG A 99 6.69 -20.71 -11.14
C ARG A 99 6.87 -19.51 -12.06
N GLN A 100 7.66 -19.67 -13.13
CA GLN A 100 7.88 -18.62 -14.13
C GLN A 100 6.58 -18.17 -14.82
N ILE A 101 5.71 -19.10 -15.20
CA ILE A 101 4.42 -18.77 -15.84
C ILE A 101 3.57 -17.89 -14.91
N ILE A 102 3.47 -18.28 -13.64
CA ILE A 102 2.67 -17.53 -12.65
C ILE A 102 3.27 -16.15 -12.41
N GLU A 103 4.59 -16.06 -12.27
CA GLU A 103 5.29 -14.80 -12.08
C GLU A 103 5.10 -13.85 -13.28
N TYR A 104 5.30 -14.33 -14.51
CA TYR A 104 5.09 -13.49 -15.70
C TYR A 104 3.62 -13.08 -15.87
N ARG A 105 2.67 -13.98 -15.59
CA ARG A 105 1.26 -13.72 -15.81
C ARG A 105 0.64 -12.84 -14.73
N TYR A 106 0.76 -13.23 -13.46
CA TYR A 106 0.02 -12.64 -12.35
C TYR A 106 0.80 -11.53 -11.65
N VAL A 107 2.12 -11.70 -11.48
CA VAL A 107 2.98 -10.66 -10.87
C VAL A 107 3.29 -9.56 -11.88
N LYS A 108 3.79 -9.93 -13.07
CA LYS A 108 4.18 -8.95 -14.11
C LYS A 108 3.04 -8.53 -15.04
N GLY A 109 1.89 -9.21 -15.00
CA GLY A 109 0.71 -8.84 -15.79
C GLY A 109 0.83 -9.05 -17.30
N MET A 110 1.72 -9.93 -17.75
CA MET A 110 1.98 -10.15 -19.18
C MET A 110 0.82 -10.91 -19.87
N PRO A 111 0.55 -10.67 -21.17
CA PRO A 111 -0.41 -11.45 -21.93
C PRO A 111 0.10 -12.89 -22.11
N TRP A 112 -0.81 -13.87 -22.17
CA TRP A 112 -0.47 -15.29 -22.27
C TRP A 112 0.50 -15.62 -23.42
N ASN A 113 0.38 -14.95 -24.56
CA ASN A 113 1.28 -15.16 -25.71
C ASN A 113 2.73 -14.73 -25.39
N ALA A 114 2.91 -13.63 -24.64
CA ALA A 114 4.23 -13.18 -24.21
C ALA A 114 4.80 -14.13 -23.14
N VAL A 115 3.97 -14.59 -22.20
CA VAL A 115 4.35 -15.59 -21.20
C VAL A 115 4.84 -16.87 -21.87
N ALA A 116 4.06 -17.40 -22.83
CA ALA A 116 4.44 -18.61 -23.56
C ALA A 116 5.72 -18.42 -24.39
N LYS A 117 5.88 -17.27 -25.03
CA LYS A 117 7.11 -16.94 -25.75
C LYS A 117 8.33 -16.95 -24.83
N ASN A 118 8.22 -16.39 -23.62
CA ASN A 118 9.32 -16.32 -22.66
C ASN A 118 9.65 -17.68 -22.04
N VAL A 119 8.63 -18.51 -21.74
CA VAL A 119 8.82 -19.78 -21.03
C VAL A 119 9.08 -20.96 -21.98
N TYR A 120 8.36 -21.02 -23.10
CA TYR A 120 8.40 -22.15 -24.04
C TYR A 120 9.10 -21.82 -25.36
N GLY A 121 9.45 -20.56 -25.61
CA GLY A 121 10.12 -20.13 -26.85
C GLY A 121 9.18 -19.94 -28.04
N TYR A 122 7.87 -20.14 -27.89
CA TYR A 122 6.88 -19.96 -28.96
C TYR A 122 5.62 -19.21 -28.46
N PRO A 123 4.96 -18.41 -29.31
CA PRO A 123 3.91 -17.48 -28.86
C PRO A 123 2.51 -18.12 -28.76
N SER A 124 2.38 -19.37 -28.30
CA SER A 124 1.06 -20.00 -28.09
C SER A 124 0.71 -20.06 -26.60
N GLY A 125 -0.13 -19.10 -26.19
CA GLY A 125 -0.53 -18.88 -24.80
C GLY A 125 -1.35 -20.00 -24.16
N ASP A 126 -1.97 -20.87 -24.95
CA ASP A 126 -2.83 -21.94 -24.45
C ASP A 126 -2.07 -22.99 -23.64
N ALA A 127 -0.83 -23.29 -24.00
CA ALA A 127 -0.01 -24.23 -23.25
C ALA A 127 0.25 -23.72 -21.81
N ALA A 128 0.62 -22.44 -21.69
CA ALA A 128 0.85 -21.79 -20.39
C ALA A 128 -0.44 -21.73 -19.56
N ARG A 129 -1.56 -21.33 -20.18
CA ARG A 129 -2.86 -21.27 -19.50
C ARG A 129 -3.30 -22.64 -18.98
N LYS A 130 -3.24 -23.68 -19.83
CA LYS A 130 -3.61 -25.05 -19.45
C LYS A 130 -2.69 -25.63 -18.38
N ALA A 131 -1.41 -25.27 -18.36
CA ALA A 131 -0.50 -25.69 -17.31
C ALA A 131 -0.94 -25.16 -15.94
N VAL A 132 -1.33 -23.89 -15.87
CA VAL A 132 -1.85 -23.27 -14.64
C VAL A 132 -3.18 -23.90 -14.23
N THR A 133 -4.15 -24.03 -15.14
CA THR A 133 -5.46 -24.60 -14.79
C THR A 133 -5.35 -26.04 -14.27
N ARG A 134 -4.57 -26.89 -14.96
CA ARG A 134 -4.35 -28.28 -14.52
C ARG A 134 -3.67 -28.39 -13.16
N PHE A 135 -2.82 -27.43 -12.82
CA PHE A 135 -2.19 -27.41 -11.51
C PHE A 135 -3.21 -27.11 -10.41
N PHE A 136 -4.08 -26.12 -10.63
CA PHE A 136 -5.15 -25.77 -9.69
C PHE A 136 -6.33 -26.76 -9.67
N GLU A 137 -6.55 -27.54 -10.74
CA GLU A 137 -7.54 -28.63 -10.76
C GLU A 137 -7.10 -29.85 -9.95
N LYS A 138 -5.78 -30.03 -9.77
CA LYS A 138 -5.20 -31.13 -8.97
C LYS A 138 -5.02 -30.78 -7.50
N PHE A 139 -5.26 -29.52 -7.14
CA PHE A 139 -5.07 -28.95 -5.81
C PHE A 139 -6.39 -28.88 -5.06
#